data_AF-A0A352KF20-F1
#
_entry.id   AF-A0A352KF20-F1
#
_cell.length_a   1.000
_cell.length_b   1.000
_cell.length_c   1.000
_cell.angle_alpha   90.00
_cell.angle_beta   90.00
_cell.angle_gamma   90.00
#
_symmetry.space_group_name_H-M   'P 1'
#
loop_
_entity.id
_entity.type
_entity.pdbx_description
1 polymer ?
#
loop_
_entity_poly.entity_id
_entity_poly.type
_entity_poly.pdbx_seq_one_letter_code
_entity_poly.pdbx_strand_id
1 'polypeptide(L)'
;MSGQLHGEPLAQGELLAIAMRDRPRVPMQELSDCAISVEAGLQGDFRGIAPDRQVTILTQEGWRQACEAVGHELPWTTRRANLFIRGLDL
;
A
#
# COMPACT_ATOMS: atom_id res chain seq x y z
N MET A 1 -32.80 -12.60 26.62
CA MET A 1 -32.00 -13.38 25.66
C MET A 1 -31.12 -12.40 24.90
N SER A 2 -29.87 -12.24 25.34
CA SER A 2 -28.92 -11.36 24.66
C SER A 2 -28.30 -12.11 23.50
N GLY A 3 -28.76 -11.81 22.28
CA GLY A 3 -28.15 -12.31 21.06
C GLY A 3 -26.79 -11.63 20.89
N GLN A 4 -25.72 -12.38 21.15
CA GLN A 4 -24.36 -11.95 20.89
C GLN A 4 -24.14 -12.01 19.37
N LEU A 5 -23.94 -10.84 18.74
CA LEU A 5 -23.58 -10.74 17.33
C LEU A 5 -22.17 -11.29 17.16
N HIS A 6 -22.06 -12.56 16.76
CA HIS A 6 -20.80 -13.14 16.30
C HIS A 6 -20.52 -12.60 14.88
N GLY A 7 -19.97 -11.40 14.79
CA GLY A 7 -19.26 -10.96 13.59
C GLY A 7 -17.86 -11.55 13.64
N GLU A 8 -17.44 -12.27 12.60
CA GLU A 8 -16.04 -12.65 12.41
C GLU A 8 -15.16 -11.39 12.57
N PRO A 9 -14.06 -11.46 13.31
CA PRO A 9 -13.16 -10.31 13.43
C PRO A 9 -12.69 -9.93 12.03
N LEU A 10 -12.96 -8.68 11.64
CA LEU A 10 -12.46 -8.13 10.39
C LEU A 10 -10.93 -8.24 10.39
N ALA A 11 -10.36 -8.72 9.28
CA ALA A 11 -8.92 -8.72 9.10
C ALA A 11 -8.38 -7.29 9.32
N GLN A 12 -7.43 -7.15 10.23
CA GLN A 12 -6.88 -5.86 10.64
C GLN A 12 -5.49 -5.68 10.06
N GLY A 13 -5.32 -4.63 9.25
CA GLY A 13 -4.02 -4.19 8.76
C GLY A 13 -3.53 -2.93 9.46
N GLU A 14 -2.22 -2.72 9.44
CA GLU A 14 -1.57 -1.48 9.89
C GLU A 14 -0.84 -0.83 8.74
N LEU A 15 -1.05 0.48 8.54
CA LEU A 15 -0.33 1.30 7.58
C LEU A 15 1.02 1.72 8.19
N LEU A 16 2.11 1.27 7.57
CA LEU A 16 3.47 1.53 8.03
C LEU A 16 4.09 2.75 7.34
N ALA A 17 3.84 2.93 6.04
CA ALA A 17 4.39 4.03 5.26
C ALA A 17 3.53 4.34 4.02
N ILE A 18 3.67 5.57 3.53
CA ILE A 18 3.00 6.10 2.35
C ILE A 18 4.05 6.62 1.39
N ALA A 19 3.89 6.40 0.08
CA ALA A 19 4.72 7.01 -0.94
C ALA A 19 3.97 7.28 -2.25
N MET A 20 4.50 8.21 -3.04
CA MET A 20 3.98 8.53 -4.36
C MET A 20 5.11 8.85 -5.35
N ARG A 21 4.76 9.03 -6.61
CA ARG A 21 5.61 9.71 -7.60
C ARG A 21 4.77 10.64 -8.46
N ASP A 22 5.26 11.85 -8.69
CA ASP A 22 4.56 12.87 -9.47
C ASP A 22 4.66 12.68 -11.00
N ARG A 23 5.61 11.87 -11.48
CA ARG A 23 5.84 11.62 -12.91
C ARG A 23 6.38 10.22 -13.22
N PRO A 24 6.43 9.79 -14.50
CA PRO A 24 6.97 8.49 -14.87
C PRO A 24 8.45 8.34 -14.50
N ARG A 25 8.82 7.11 -14.13
CA ARG A 25 10.22 6.65 -13.97
C ARG A 25 11.07 7.39 -12.92
N VAL A 26 10.49 8.23 -12.07
CA VAL A 26 11.22 8.82 -10.92
C VAL A 26 11.20 7.93 -9.68
N PRO A 27 12.13 8.11 -8.72
CA PRO A 27 12.04 7.50 -7.40
C PRO A 27 10.72 7.82 -6.71
N MET A 28 10.29 6.95 -5.80
CA MET A 28 9.13 7.26 -4.95
C MET A 28 9.55 8.25 -3.86
N GLN A 29 8.62 9.13 -3.48
CA GLN A 29 8.75 10.06 -2.37
C GLN A 29 7.84 9.60 -1.25
N GLU A 30 8.40 9.38 -0.05
CA GLU A 30 7.62 9.08 1.14
C GLU A 30 6.87 10.32 1.66
N LEU A 31 5.69 10.08 2.22
CA LEU A 31 4.78 11.10 2.73
C LEU A 31 4.39 10.80 4.18
N SER A 32 4.10 11.84 4.97
CA SER A 32 3.47 11.73 6.29
C SER A 32 1.98 11.43 6.21
N ASP A 33 1.33 11.94 5.17
CA ASP A 33 -0.10 11.89 4.95
C ASP A 33 -0.43 12.07 3.47
N CYS A 34 -1.63 11.65 3.07
CA CYS A 34 -2.13 11.85 1.71
C CYS A 34 -3.65 11.86 1.69
N ALA A 35 -4.23 12.47 0.65
CA ALA A 35 -5.65 12.33 0.33
C ALA A 35 -5.85 11.26 -0.75
N ILE A 36 -6.88 10.44 -0.58
CA ILE A 36 -7.30 9.45 -1.57
C ILE A 36 -8.76 9.69 -1.94
N SER A 37 -9.08 9.73 -3.23
CA SER A 37 -10.46 9.81 -3.72
C SER A 37 -10.67 8.88 -4.92
N VAL A 38 -11.94 8.62 -5.26
CA VAL A 38 -12.30 7.81 -6.43
C VAL A 38 -11.91 8.52 -7.73
N GLU A 39 -11.95 9.84 -7.74
CA GLU A 39 -11.64 10.66 -8.92
C GLU A 39 -10.13 10.79 -9.15
N ALA A 40 -9.36 10.91 -8.06
CA ALA A 40 -7.94 11.26 -8.13
C ALA A 40 -6.99 10.12 -7.75
N GLY A 41 -7.49 8.99 -7.23
CA GLY A 41 -6.63 8.00 -6.59
C GLY A 41 -5.88 8.62 -5.41
N LEU A 42 -4.59 8.28 -5.25
CA LEU A 42 -3.71 9.03 -4.36
C LEU A 42 -3.39 10.40 -4.99
N GLN A 43 -3.84 11.47 -4.34
CA GLN A 43 -3.70 12.83 -4.84
C GLN A 43 -2.23 13.20 -5.07
N GLY A 44 -1.92 13.58 -6.31
CA GLY A 44 -0.56 13.93 -6.73
C GLY A 44 0.23 12.78 -7.35
N ASP A 45 -0.17 11.52 -7.15
CA ASP A 45 0.49 10.40 -7.82
C ASP A 45 0.18 10.41 -9.32
N PHE A 46 1.20 10.22 -10.13
CA PHE A 46 1.13 10.15 -11.58
C PHE A 46 0.12 9.11 -12.09
N ARG A 47 -0.10 8.03 -11.31
CA ARG A 47 -1.05 6.95 -11.63
C ARG A 47 -2.41 7.13 -10.96
N GLY A 48 -2.63 8.15 -10.14
CA GLY A 48 -3.88 8.34 -9.41
C GLY A 48 -5.12 8.46 -10.31
N ILE A 49 -4.95 8.99 -11.52
CA ILE A 49 -6.01 9.10 -12.55
C ILE A 49 -6.14 7.85 -13.46
N ALA A 50 -5.37 6.79 -13.20
CA ALA A 50 -5.41 5.58 -14.03
C ALA A 50 -6.68 4.77 -13.71
N PRO A 51 -7.49 4.40 -14.72
CA PRO A 51 -8.82 3.81 -14.51
C PRO A 51 -8.81 2.41 -13.87
N ASP A 52 -7.69 1.70 -13.93
CA ASP A 52 -7.55 0.30 -13.49
C ASP A 52 -6.71 0.14 -12.20
N ARG A 53 -5.93 1.17 -11.84
CA ARG A 53 -4.94 1.08 -10.75
C ARG A 53 -4.57 2.45 -10.20
N GLN A 54 -5.51 3.01 -9.44
CA GLN A 54 -5.40 4.33 -8.81
C GLN A 54 -4.53 4.33 -7.54
N VAL A 55 -4.51 3.21 -6.82
CA VAL A 55 -3.72 3.01 -5.59
C VAL A 55 -3.10 1.63 -5.63
N THR A 56 -1.88 1.51 -5.10
CA THR A 56 -1.17 0.23 -4.99
C THR A 56 -0.77 -0.04 -3.55
N ILE A 57 -0.94 -1.29 -3.11
CA ILE A 57 -0.66 -1.74 -1.75
C ILE A 57 0.44 -2.80 -1.81
N LEU A 58 1.33 -2.81 -0.81
CA LEU A 58 2.35 -3.82 -0.62
C LEU A 58 2.38 -4.23 0.85
N THR A 59 2.33 -5.52 1.12
CA THR A 59 2.48 -6.05 2.48
C THR A 59 3.95 -6.19 2.85
N GLN A 60 4.29 -5.95 4.11
CA GLN A 60 5.63 -6.13 4.66
C GLN A 60 6.05 -7.58 4.55
N GLU A 61 5.13 -8.50 4.78
CA GLU A 61 5.30 -9.94 4.69
C GLU A 61 5.66 -10.36 3.26
N GLY A 62 4.88 -9.91 2.27
CA GLY A 62 5.14 -10.19 0.86
C GLY A 62 6.43 -9.55 0.36
N TRP A 63 6.76 -8.33 0.81
CA TRP A 63 8.01 -7.67 0.44
C TRP A 63 9.23 -8.36 1.01
N ARG A 64 9.18 -8.78 2.28
CA ARG A 64 10.25 -9.56 2.92
C ARG A 64 10.49 -10.88 2.19
N GLN A 65 9.44 -11.62 1.89
CA GLN A 65 9.55 -12.87 1.12
C GLN A 65 10.18 -12.64 -0.26
N ALA A 66 9.79 -11.56 -0.96
CA ALA A 66 10.40 -11.22 -2.25
C ALA A 66 11.88 -10.88 -2.13
N CYS A 67 12.27 -10.11 -1.11
CA CYS A 67 13.68 -9.78 -0.82
C CYS A 67 14.50 -11.03 -0.48
N GLU A 68 13.95 -11.92 0.36
CA GLU A 68 14.56 -13.20 0.71
C GLU A 68 14.77 -14.09 -0.52
N ALA A 69 13.77 -14.20 -1.40
CA ALA A 69 13.83 -14.99 -2.62
C ALA A 69 14.93 -14.53 -3.59
N VAL A 70 15.29 -13.24 -3.58
CA VAL A 70 16.38 -12.69 -4.42
C VAL A 70 17.68 -12.46 -3.66
N GLY A 71 17.72 -12.79 -2.36
CA GLY A 71 18.90 -12.65 -1.50
C GLY A 71 19.36 -11.21 -1.27
N HIS A 72 18.48 -10.22 -1.42
CA HIS A 72 18.81 -8.80 -1.24
C HIS A 72 17.74 -8.09 -0.43
N GLU A 73 18.15 -7.36 0.61
CA GLU A 73 17.28 -6.43 1.31
C GLU A 73 17.23 -5.11 0.55
N LEU A 74 16.02 -4.69 0.15
CA LEU A 74 15.80 -3.49 -0.64
C LEU A 74 14.73 -2.60 0.02
N PRO A 75 14.82 -1.27 -0.10
CA PRO A 75 13.76 -0.38 0.34
C PRO A 75 12.44 -0.73 -0.36
N TRP A 76 11.33 -0.74 0.39
CA TRP A 76 10.00 -1.09 -0.12
C TRP A 76 9.56 -0.22 -1.32
N THR A 77 10.00 1.04 -1.34
CA THR A 77 9.77 2.00 -2.43
C THR A 77 10.32 1.54 -3.77
N THR A 78 11.28 0.61 -3.79
CA THR A 78 11.80 -0.04 -5.01
C THR A 78 10.68 -0.74 -5.78
N ARG A 79 9.68 -1.30 -5.08
CA ARG A 79 8.51 -1.95 -5.68
C ARG A 79 7.48 -0.97 -6.24
N ARG A 80 7.56 0.31 -5.84
CA ARG A 80 6.71 1.43 -6.28
C ARG A 80 5.24 1.30 -5.89
N ALA A 81 4.98 0.78 -4.69
CA ALA A 81 3.65 0.77 -4.08
C ALA A 81 3.35 2.12 -3.42
N ASN A 82 2.07 2.44 -3.21
CA ASN A 82 1.66 3.66 -2.52
C ASN A 82 1.52 3.47 -1.01
N LEU A 83 0.97 2.33 -0.59
CA LEU A 83 0.73 2.02 0.81
C LEU A 83 1.53 0.78 1.19
N PHE A 84 2.39 0.91 2.20
CA PHE A 84 3.12 -0.20 2.78
C PHE A 84 2.46 -0.61 4.09
N ILE A 85 2.00 -1.85 4.18
CA ILE A 85 1.16 -2.31 5.29
C ILE A 85 1.70 -3.60 5.91
N ARG A 86 1.16 -4.00 7.06
CA ARG A 86 1.34 -5.35 7.64
C ARG A 86 0.04 -5.92 8.15
N GLY A 87 0.00 -7.24 8.36
CA GLY A 87 -1.12 -7.94 8.99
C GLY A 87 -2.29 -8.31 8.08
N LEU A 88 -2.16 -8.09 6.76
CA LEU A 88 -3.15 -8.54 5.76
C LEU A 88 -2.51 -9.54 4.80
N ASP A 89 -3.31 -10.49 4.33
CA ASP A 89 -2.99 -11.39 3.21
C ASP A 89 -3.75 -10.89 1.96
N LEU A 90 -3.02 -10.54 0.90
CA LEU A 90 -3.52 -9.83 -0.30
C LEU A 90 -3.26 -10.60 -1.59
#